data_AF-A0A661D6Y6-F1
#
_entry.id   AF-A0A661D6Y6-F1
#
_cell.length_a   1.000
_cell.length_b   1.000
_cell.length_c   1.000
_cell.angle_alpha   90.00
_cell.angle_beta   90.00
_cell.angle_gamma   90.00
#
_symmetry.space_group_name_H-M   'P 1'
#
loop_
_entity.id
_entity.type
_entity.pdbx_description
1 polymer ?
#
loop_
_entity_poly.entity_id
_entity_poly.type
_entity_poly.pdbx_seq_one_letter_code
_entity_poly.pdbx_strand_id
1 'polypeptide(L)'
;MKKSILITTDKGITVDCVSIIIVPEIALEEAGYIKMFTVKDAANAKHEYHAMAQMAYFQYQDEELDVKEYVSVTILCGEEQIDLTDGMVICRDLIGEFHVLIHSEQNRKKILEAAYRYCTRWVRLDI
;
A
#
# COMPACT_ATOMS: atom_id res chain seq x y z
N MET A 1 -23.52 3.24 0.70
CA MET A 1 -22.74 2.12 1.26
C MET A 1 -21.47 2.66 1.89
N LYS A 2 -21.13 2.25 3.12
CA LYS A 2 -19.82 2.60 3.71
C LYS A 2 -18.75 1.88 2.88
N LYS A 3 -17.86 2.64 2.24
CA LYS A 3 -16.64 2.07 1.67
C LYS A 3 -15.78 1.62 2.85
N SER A 4 -15.39 0.36 2.88
CA SER A 4 -14.47 -0.22 3.88
C SER A 4 -13.30 -0.85 3.15
N ILE A 5 -12.11 -0.73 3.72
CA ILE A 5 -10.91 -1.42 3.28
C ILE A 5 -10.47 -2.31 4.43
N LEU A 6 -10.41 -3.62 4.21
CA LEU A 6 -10.02 -4.60 5.22
C LEU A 6 -8.84 -5.40 4.70
N ILE A 7 -7.76 -5.47 5.47
CA ILE A 7 -6.61 -6.35 5.19
C ILE A 7 -6.66 -7.51 6.18
N THR A 8 -6.60 -8.74 5.69
CA THR A 8 -6.49 -9.95 6.50
C THR A 8 -5.23 -10.69 6.11
N THR A 9 -4.33 -10.92 7.07
CA THR A 9 -3.07 -11.66 6.85
C THR A 9 -3.23 -13.17 7.06
N ASP A 10 -2.28 -13.95 6.58
CA ASP A 10 -2.18 -15.41 6.82
C ASP A 10 -2.18 -15.79 8.32
N LYS A 11 -1.79 -14.86 9.18
CA LYS A 11 -1.77 -15.03 10.66
C LYS A 11 -3.11 -14.70 11.32
N GLY A 12 -4.15 -14.38 10.54
CA GLY A 12 -5.46 -13.97 11.04
C GLY A 12 -5.50 -12.55 11.64
N ILE A 13 -4.44 -11.76 11.44
CA ILE A 13 -4.44 -10.34 11.85
C ILE A 13 -5.24 -9.56 10.82
N THR A 14 -6.17 -8.75 11.33
CA THR A 14 -7.07 -7.93 10.52
C THR A 14 -6.84 -6.45 10.79
N VAL A 15 -6.75 -5.64 9.72
CA VAL A 15 -6.54 -4.18 9.80
C VAL A 15 -7.60 -3.46 8.97
N ASP A 16 -8.42 -2.65 9.64
CA ASP A 16 -9.37 -1.73 8.99
C ASP A 16 -8.66 -0.46 8.53
N CYS A 17 -8.77 -0.14 7.24
CA CYS A 17 -8.00 0.92 6.60
C CYS A 17 -8.88 2.04 6.05
N VAL A 18 -8.35 3.26 6.09
CA VAL A 18 -8.91 4.40 5.34
C VAL A 18 -8.32 4.53 3.95
N SER A 19 -7.04 4.18 3.79
CA SER A 19 -6.31 4.31 2.53
C SER A 19 -5.28 3.19 2.40
N ILE A 20 -5.09 2.68 1.20
CA ILE A 20 -4.17 1.58 0.91
C ILE A 20 -3.50 1.78 -0.45
N ILE A 21 -2.23 1.38 -0.53
CA ILE A 21 -1.44 1.22 -1.76
C ILE A 21 -1.03 -0.25 -1.80
N ILE A 22 -1.35 -0.92 -2.90
CA ILE A 22 -1.06 -2.33 -3.14
C ILE A 22 -0.03 -2.37 -4.27
N VAL A 23 1.14 -2.92 -3.96
CA VAL A 23 2.30 -2.95 -4.85
C VAL A 23 2.71 -4.40 -5.05
N PRO A 24 2.09 -5.12 -6.00
CA PRO A 24 2.49 -6.49 -6.31
C PRO A 24 3.90 -6.52 -6.90
N GLU A 25 4.59 -7.66 -6.87
CA GLU A 25 5.95 -7.78 -7.39
C GLU A 25 6.04 -7.43 -8.88
N ILE A 26 5.02 -7.80 -9.67
CA ILE A 26 4.91 -7.45 -11.09
C ILE A 26 4.98 -5.93 -11.34
N ALA A 27 4.66 -5.10 -10.34
CA ALA A 27 4.77 -3.65 -10.44
C ALA A 27 6.22 -3.14 -10.59
N LEU A 28 7.22 -3.97 -10.28
CA LEU A 28 8.62 -3.66 -10.55
C LEU A 28 8.93 -3.58 -12.06
N GLU A 29 8.17 -4.32 -12.87
CA GLU A 29 8.28 -4.32 -14.32
C GLU A 29 7.20 -3.41 -14.95
N GLU A 30 5.97 -3.50 -14.45
CA GLU A 30 4.82 -2.76 -14.97
C GLU A 30 4.04 -2.04 -13.85
N ALA A 31 4.36 -0.77 -13.65
CA ALA A 31 3.77 0.06 -12.59
C ALA A 31 2.23 0.19 -12.66
N GLY A 32 1.60 -0.14 -13.79
CA GLY A 32 0.14 -0.14 -13.95
C GLY A 32 -0.60 -1.14 -13.05
N TYR A 33 0.11 -2.12 -12.49
CA TYR A 33 -0.44 -3.07 -11.52
C TYR A 33 -0.53 -2.51 -10.08
N ILE A 34 0.00 -1.32 -9.82
CA ILE A 34 -0.16 -0.66 -8.51
C ILE A 34 -1.61 -0.21 -8.36
N LYS A 35 -2.30 -0.77 -7.36
CA LYS A 35 -3.68 -0.39 -7.04
C LYS A 35 -3.73 0.46 -5.78
N MET A 36 -4.64 1.41 -5.75
CA MET A 36 -4.82 2.31 -4.61
C MET A 36 -6.29 2.52 -4.33
N PHE A 37 -6.67 2.44 -3.06
CA PHE A 37 -8.04 2.65 -2.63
C PHE A 37 -8.07 3.58 -1.43
N THR A 38 -9.11 4.40 -1.35
CA THR A 38 -9.40 5.22 -0.17
C THR A 38 -10.90 5.30 0.05
N VAL A 39 -11.29 5.34 1.33
CA VAL A 39 -12.68 5.59 1.74
C VAL A 39 -13.01 7.09 1.76
N LYS A 40 -11.99 7.95 1.63
CA LYS A 40 -12.10 9.42 1.62
C LYS A 40 -12.49 9.96 0.24
N ASP A 41 -12.76 11.27 0.18
CA ASP A 41 -13.05 11.97 -1.07
C ASP A 41 -11.86 11.96 -2.04
N ALA A 42 -12.16 11.72 -3.31
CA ALA A 42 -11.17 11.49 -4.35
C ALA A 42 -10.29 12.71 -4.68
N ALA A 43 -10.77 13.93 -4.40
CA ALA A 43 -10.13 15.19 -4.82
C ALA A 43 -8.67 15.34 -4.31
N ASN A 44 -8.35 14.76 -3.15
CA ASN A 44 -7.01 14.83 -2.54
C ASN A 44 -6.31 13.46 -2.44
N ALA A 45 -6.90 12.39 -2.98
CA ALA A 45 -6.41 11.03 -2.80
C ALA A 45 -4.97 10.86 -3.34
N LYS A 46 -4.66 11.43 -4.51
CA LYS A 46 -3.31 11.34 -5.11
C LYS A 46 -2.19 11.89 -4.22
N HIS A 47 -2.46 12.99 -3.50
CA HIS A 47 -1.48 13.59 -2.59
C HIS A 47 -1.29 12.75 -1.34
N GLU A 48 -2.37 12.14 -0.83
CA GLU A 48 -2.29 11.20 0.29
C GLU A 48 -1.47 9.96 -0.05
N TYR A 49 -1.71 9.34 -1.22
CA TYR A 49 -0.91 8.18 -1.64
C TYR A 49 0.56 8.54 -1.84
N HIS A 50 0.85 9.69 -2.44
CA HIS A 50 2.22 10.18 -2.55
C HIS A 50 2.87 10.40 -1.18
N ALA A 51 2.17 11.03 -0.23
CA ALA A 51 2.68 11.22 1.13
C ALA A 51 2.94 9.87 1.83
N MET A 52 2.04 8.89 1.69
CA MET A 52 2.21 7.54 2.24
C MET A 52 3.42 6.82 1.65
N ALA A 53 3.55 6.79 0.32
CA ALA A 53 4.69 6.17 -0.36
C ALA A 53 6.00 6.88 -0.04
N GLN A 54 6.00 8.22 0.03
CA GLN A 54 7.15 9.02 0.40
C GLN A 54 7.60 8.74 1.83
N MET A 55 6.64 8.68 2.78
CA MET A 55 6.93 8.41 4.19
C MET A 55 7.52 7.02 4.38
N ALA A 56 6.93 5.97 3.78
CA ALA A 56 7.52 4.63 3.83
C ALA A 56 8.93 4.58 3.23
N TYR A 57 9.15 5.26 2.09
CA TYR A 57 10.45 5.26 1.44
C TYR A 57 11.54 5.91 2.29
N PHE A 58 11.26 7.08 2.87
CA PHE A 58 12.25 7.77 3.71
C PHE A 58 12.45 7.09 5.07
N GLN A 59 11.39 6.64 5.74
CA GLN A 59 11.54 5.85 6.97
C GLN A 59 12.37 4.59 6.72
N TYR A 60 12.27 3.97 5.54
CA TYR A 60 13.14 2.84 5.19
C TYR A 60 14.60 3.26 5.00
N GLN A 61 14.86 4.41 4.37
CA GLN A 61 16.21 4.95 4.21
C GLN A 61 16.86 5.32 5.54
N ASP A 62 16.06 5.80 6.48
CA ASP A 62 16.49 6.20 7.82
C ASP A 62 16.52 5.01 8.81
N GLU A 63 16.24 3.79 8.34
CA GLU A 63 16.16 2.56 9.15
C GLU A 63 15.10 2.60 10.27
N GLU A 64 14.09 3.47 10.14
CA GLU A 64 13.00 3.68 11.10
C GLU A 64 11.69 2.95 10.71
N LEU A 65 11.61 2.39 9.50
CA LEU A 65 10.38 1.75 9.02
C LEU A 65 10.12 0.42 9.73
N ASP A 66 9.03 0.36 10.50
CA ASP A 66 8.48 -0.90 10.99
C ASP A 66 7.71 -1.62 9.86
N VAL A 67 8.15 -2.84 9.53
CA VAL A 67 7.59 -3.65 8.45
C VAL A 67 7.12 -4.99 9.00
N LYS A 68 5.84 -5.31 8.76
CA LYS A 68 5.24 -6.59 9.14
C LYS A 68 5.30 -7.57 7.96
N GLU A 69 5.85 -8.75 8.19
CA GLU A 69 5.93 -9.77 7.14
C GLU A 69 4.68 -10.66 7.07
N TYR A 70 4.27 -10.97 5.83
CA TYR A 70 3.21 -11.92 5.50
C TYR A 70 3.68 -12.98 4.51
N VAL A 71 2.93 -14.08 4.43
CA VAL A 71 3.02 -15.07 3.33
C VAL A 71 1.88 -14.88 2.34
N SER A 72 0.69 -14.54 2.85
CA SER A 72 -0.42 -14.10 2.00
C SER A 72 -1.27 -13.07 2.74
N VAL A 73 -1.88 -12.17 1.96
CA VAL A 73 -2.89 -11.25 2.47
C VAL A 73 -4.09 -11.21 1.53
N THR A 74 -5.27 -11.17 2.11
CA THR A 74 -6.51 -10.87 1.40
C THR A 74 -6.94 -9.46 1.75
N ILE A 75 -7.25 -8.68 0.72
CA ILE A 75 -7.64 -7.28 0.84
C ILE A 75 -9.05 -7.14 0.27
N LEU A 76 -9.99 -6.65 1.09
CA LEU A 76 -11.35 -6.35 0.68
C LEU A 76 -11.53 -4.84 0.58
N CYS A 77 -11.82 -4.35 -0.62
CA CYS A 77 -12.08 -2.95 -0.94
C CYS A 77 -13.52 -2.79 -1.44
N GLY A 78 -14.47 -2.62 -0.52
CA GLY A 78 -15.90 -2.66 -0.87
C GLY A 78 -16.31 -4.04 -1.39
N GLU A 79 -16.61 -4.16 -2.69
CA GLU A 79 -16.96 -5.42 -3.36
C GLU A 79 -15.76 -6.09 -4.05
N GLU A 80 -14.63 -5.38 -4.19
CA GLU A 80 -13.42 -5.95 -4.79
C GLU A 80 -12.63 -6.73 -3.74
N GLN A 81 -12.31 -7.99 -4.05
CA GLN A 81 -11.37 -8.80 -3.30
C GLN A 81 -10.06 -8.93 -4.08
N ILE A 82 -8.94 -8.69 -3.40
CA ILE A 82 -7.60 -8.83 -3.94
C ILE A 82 -6.83 -9.78 -3.03
N ASP A 83 -6.48 -10.94 -3.57
CA ASP A 83 -5.56 -11.87 -2.91
C ASP A 83 -4.14 -11.58 -3.39
N LEU A 84 -3.26 -11.31 -2.45
CA LEU A 84 -1.90 -10.89 -2.71
C LEU A 84 -0.93 -11.87 -2.03
N THR A 85 -0.17 -12.59 -2.87
CA THR A 85 0.81 -13.60 -2.47
C THR A 85 2.25 -13.13 -2.67
N ASP A 86 2.45 -11.89 -3.11
CA ASP A 86 3.76 -11.28 -3.35
C ASP A 86 3.69 -9.77 -3.10
N GLY A 87 4.82 -9.06 -3.24
CA GLY A 87 4.84 -7.60 -3.14
C GLY A 87 4.65 -7.01 -1.74
N MET A 88 3.99 -5.85 -1.67
CA MET A 88 3.84 -5.00 -0.48
C MET A 88 2.46 -4.33 -0.42
N VAL A 89 2.03 -4.06 0.80
CA VAL A 89 0.90 -3.20 1.12
C VAL A 89 1.35 -2.06 2.02
N ILE A 90 0.98 -0.83 1.66
CA ILE A 90 1.17 0.36 2.49
C ILE A 90 -0.22 0.88 2.83
N CYS A 91 -0.57 0.96 4.11
CA CYS A 91 -1.89 1.42 4.51
C CYS A 91 -1.87 2.41 5.66
N ARG A 92 -2.97 3.15 5.75
CA ARG A 92 -3.33 3.96 6.91
C ARG A 92 -4.62 3.41 7.49
N ASP A 93 -4.61 3.13 8.78
CA ASP A 93 -5.77 2.57 9.47
C ASP A 93 -6.82 3.64 9.85
N LEU A 94 -7.90 3.22 10.51
CA LEU A 94 -8.97 4.11 10.97
C LEU A 94 -8.55 5.12 12.05
N ILE A 95 -7.51 4.82 12.83
CA ILE A 95 -6.99 5.72 13.87
C ILE A 95 -5.87 6.62 13.33
N GLY A 96 -5.46 6.41 12.09
CA GLY A 96 -4.46 7.21 11.39
C GLY A 96 -3.05 6.67 11.50
N GLU A 97 -2.85 5.49 12.12
CA GLU A 97 -1.56 4.82 12.15
C GLU A 97 -1.18 4.29 10.77
N PHE A 98 0.13 4.22 10.56
CA PHE A 98 0.73 3.81 9.32
C PHE A 98 1.28 2.39 9.44
N HIS A 99 0.93 1.53 8.50
CA HIS A 99 1.40 0.15 8.49
C HIS A 99 1.98 -0.19 7.12
N VAL A 100 3.12 -0.87 7.12
CA VAL A 100 3.71 -1.47 5.92
C VAL A 100 3.76 -2.97 6.13
N LEU A 101 3.15 -3.71 5.20
CA LEU A 101 3.19 -5.15 5.15
C LEU A 101 3.94 -5.59 3.91
N ILE A 102 4.83 -6.57 4.00
CA ILE A 102 5.56 -7.10 2.85
C ILE A 102 5.57 -8.63 2.85
N HIS A 103 5.51 -9.23 1.66
CA HIS A 103 5.79 -10.65 1.53
C HIS A 103 7.23 -10.96 1.97
N SER A 104 7.42 -12.05 2.74
CA SER A 104 8.68 -12.40 3.42
C SER A 104 9.89 -12.53 2.50
N GLU A 105 9.68 -12.97 1.25
CA GLU A 105 10.78 -13.18 0.28
C GLU A 105 11.11 -11.95 -0.56
N GLN A 106 10.42 -10.83 -0.35
CA GLN A 106 10.52 -9.68 -1.24
C GLN A 106 11.64 -8.71 -0.92
N ASN A 107 12.19 -8.11 -1.98
CA ASN A 107 13.16 -7.02 -1.84
C ASN A 107 12.45 -5.71 -1.47
N ARG A 108 12.39 -5.44 -0.16
CA ARG A 108 11.77 -4.23 0.44
C ARG A 108 12.14 -2.94 -0.29
N LYS A 109 13.44 -2.74 -0.56
CA LYS A 109 13.95 -1.53 -1.21
C LYS A 109 13.36 -1.35 -2.60
N LYS A 110 13.39 -2.39 -3.45
CA LYS A 110 12.90 -2.29 -4.83
C LYS A 110 11.41 -1.97 -4.89
N ILE A 111 10.62 -2.63 -4.04
CA ILE A 111 9.16 -2.44 -4.00
C ILE A 111 8.81 -1.02 -3.52
N LEU A 112 9.48 -0.52 -2.48
CA LEU A 112 9.31 0.86 -2.00
C LEU A 112 9.72 1.90 -3.06
N GLU A 113 10.82 1.68 -3.77
CA GLU A 113 11.25 2.56 -4.85
C GLU A 113 10.21 2.61 -5.98
N ALA A 114 9.60 1.46 -6.34
CA ALA A 114 8.55 1.40 -7.35
C ALA A 114 7.30 2.19 -6.91
N ALA A 115 6.84 1.98 -5.68
CA ALA A 115 5.71 2.70 -5.09
C ALA A 115 5.96 4.22 -5.09
N TYR A 116 7.10 4.64 -4.56
CA TYR A 116 7.47 6.05 -4.47
C TYR A 116 7.58 6.72 -5.85
N ARG A 117 8.26 6.09 -6.80
CA ARG A 117 8.41 6.63 -8.17
C ARG A 117 7.06 6.75 -8.87
N TYR A 118 6.19 5.74 -8.71
CA TYR A 118 4.87 5.75 -9.31
C TYR A 118 4.01 6.89 -8.75
N CYS A 119 3.86 7.00 -7.43
CA CYS A 119 3.07 8.07 -6.84
C CYS A 119 3.67 9.46 -7.10
N THR A 120 4.99 9.59 -7.15
CA THR A 120 5.66 10.86 -7.52
C THR A 120 5.32 11.27 -8.96
N ARG A 121 5.35 10.32 -9.90
CA ARG A 121 4.95 10.57 -11.29
C ARG A 121 3.48 10.93 -11.40
N TRP A 122 2.61 10.23 -10.69
CA TRP A 122 1.18 10.45 -10.73
C TRP A 122 0.80 11.88 -10.29
N VAL A 123 1.37 12.35 -9.17
CA VAL A 123 1.15 13.73 -8.70
C VAL A 123 1.70 14.77 -9.68
N ARG A 124 2.88 14.53 -10.29
CA ARG A 124 3.52 15.48 -11.21
C ARG A 124 2.83 15.58 -12.57
N LEU A 125 2.29 14.48 -13.09
CA LEU A 125 1.73 14.40 -14.43
C LEU A 125 0.21 14.63 -14.46
N ASP A 126 -0.44 14.72 -13.28
CA ASP A 126 -1.89 14.92 -13.14
C ASP A 126 -2.73 13.92 -13.96
N ILE A 127 -2.30 12.65 -13.96
CA ILE A 127 -2.95 11.54 -14.68
C ILE A 127 -4.19 11.05 -13.91
#